data_AF-A0A3S5IS17-F1
#
_entry.id   AF-A0A3S5IS17-F1
#
_cell.length_a   1.000
_cell.length_b   1.000
_cell.length_c   1.000
_cell.angle_alpha   90.00
_cell.angle_beta   90.00
_cell.angle_gamma   90.00
#
_symmetry.space_group_name_H-M   'P 1'
#
loop_
_entity.id
_entity.type
_entity.pdbx_description
1 polymer ?
#
loop_
_entity_poly.entity_id
_entity_poly.type
_entity_poly.pdbx_seq_one_letter_code
_entity_poly.pdbx_strand_id
1 'polypeptide(L)'
;MLRAARLWRFRMKGGDMFVEYKAMSRDHRRSLRVEDAVVDPSVARTVVPLSWLEQLRSPSLRLPTGYHVEEAVYVPPAYAALTEKAAPNAILAGPVVLYITGQNLPVVVNPYFVPDETWGVRRNGDEWDLRLGMDAIEQCTLFSELRPGGLLCGKLPSSQGLARHEPVRATLQRYGMKCGLAESPLVPRPWTRMRYMFIDELQRGPKMTEFVGHNPRNGTPWRFSQHTKYFRLGIWRDTIRRNDMNEGLHGHSSWQKSPQQSVPEVRLMAPYP
;
A
#
# COMPACT_ATOMS: atom_id res chain seq x y z
N MET A 1 -16.58 7.03 -20.89
CA MET A 1 -15.17 7.32 -21.24
C MET A 1 -14.64 8.40 -20.31
N LEU A 2 -14.14 8.03 -19.13
CA LEU A 2 -13.48 8.96 -18.23
C LEU A 2 -12.06 9.18 -18.78
N ARG A 3 -11.80 10.36 -19.34
CA ARG A 3 -10.44 10.82 -19.63
C ARG A 3 -9.69 10.85 -18.31
N ALA A 4 -8.92 9.81 -18.03
CA ALA A 4 -7.88 9.86 -17.02
C ALA A 4 -6.87 10.89 -17.51
N ALA A 5 -7.04 12.15 -17.09
CA ALA A 5 -5.97 13.10 -17.08
C ALA A 5 -4.83 12.40 -16.33
N ARG A 6 -3.78 12.02 -17.06
CA ARG A 6 -2.56 11.52 -16.47
C ARG A 6 -2.03 12.69 -15.64
N LEU A 7 -2.44 12.78 -14.37
CA LEU A 7 -1.71 13.55 -13.38
C LEU A 7 -0.31 12.97 -13.43
N TRP A 8 0.62 13.74 -13.98
CA TRP A 8 2.01 13.35 -14.05
C TRP A 8 2.44 13.12 -12.60
N ARG A 9 2.83 11.88 -12.26
CA ARG A 9 3.12 11.48 -10.88
C ARG A 9 4.27 12.30 -10.27
N PHE A 10 5.14 12.81 -11.13
CA PHE A 10 6.27 13.68 -10.83
C PHE A 10 6.72 14.33 -12.15
N ARG A 11 7.55 15.37 -12.06
CA ARG A 11 8.19 16.01 -13.22
C ARG A 11 9.71 16.04 -13.05
N MET A 12 10.45 15.96 -14.14
CA MET A 12 11.91 16.06 -14.14
C MET A 12 12.34 17.42 -14.67
N LYS A 13 13.20 18.14 -13.95
CA LYS A 13 13.79 19.42 -14.37
C LYS A 13 15.25 19.47 -13.94
N GLY A 14 16.17 19.69 -14.87
CA GLY A 14 17.61 19.82 -14.56
C GLY A 14 18.25 18.58 -13.93
N GLY A 15 17.71 17.37 -14.15
CA GLY A 15 18.17 16.13 -13.52
C GLY A 15 17.55 15.86 -12.14
N ASP A 16 16.73 16.78 -11.63
CA ASP A 16 16.03 16.64 -10.36
C ASP A 16 14.57 16.23 -10.57
N MET A 17 14.06 15.43 -9.63
CA MET A 17 12.66 15.05 -9.55
C MET A 17 11.90 16.05 -8.68
N PHE A 18 10.77 16.53 -9.19
CA PHE A 18 9.86 17.42 -8.49
C PHE A 18 8.50 16.75 -8.33
N VAL A 19 7.90 16.92 -7.15
CA VAL A 19 6.56 16.41 -6.85
C VAL A 19 5.69 17.46 -6.21
N GLU A 20 4.40 17.41 -6.56
CA GLU A 20 3.38 18.11 -5.82
C GLU A 20 3.02 17.30 -4.56
N TYR A 21 2.83 17.96 -3.43
CA TYR A 21 2.29 17.33 -2.24
C TYR A 21 1.34 18.24 -1.47
N LYS A 22 0.49 17.63 -0.65
CA LYS A 22 -0.38 18.31 0.32
C LYS A 22 0.00 17.90 1.73
N ALA A 23 0.52 18.84 2.51
CA ALA A 23 0.77 18.69 3.94
C ALA A 23 -0.51 18.95 4.73
N MET A 24 -0.75 18.16 5.76
CA MET A 24 -1.96 18.21 6.58
C MET A 24 -1.64 17.97 8.05
N SER A 25 -2.41 18.62 8.92
CA SER A 25 -2.48 18.28 10.34
C SER A 25 -2.92 16.82 10.51
N ARG A 26 -2.57 16.18 11.64
CA ARG A 26 -2.94 14.77 11.92
C ARG A 26 -4.44 14.49 11.82
N ASP A 27 -5.27 15.47 12.16
CA ASP A 27 -6.74 15.38 12.09
C ASP A 27 -7.31 15.89 10.76
N HIS A 28 -6.45 16.22 9.79
CA HIS A 28 -6.78 16.69 8.45
C HIS A 28 -7.59 18.00 8.40
N ARG A 29 -7.61 18.79 9.48
CA ARG A 29 -8.34 20.06 9.55
C ARG A 29 -7.63 21.21 8.85
N ARG A 30 -6.30 21.21 8.86
CA ARG A 30 -5.48 22.26 8.24
C ARG A 30 -4.60 21.65 7.17
N SER A 31 -4.38 22.38 6.08
CA SER A 31 -3.58 21.87 4.97
C SER A 31 -2.87 22.95 4.17
N LEU A 32 -1.71 22.60 3.64
CA LEU A 32 -0.90 23.42 2.75
C LEU A 32 -0.55 22.60 1.50
N ARG A 33 -0.61 23.22 0.33
CA ARG A 33 -0.23 22.59 -0.94
C ARG A 33 1.13 23.12 -1.37
N VAL A 34 1.94 22.20 -1.89
CA VAL A 34 3.25 22.48 -2.48
C VAL A 34 3.22 21.93 -3.89
N GLU A 35 3.58 22.77 -4.86
CA GLU A 35 3.59 22.38 -6.25
C GLU A 35 4.93 21.71 -6.62
N ASP A 36 6.05 22.34 -6.24
CA ASP A 36 7.35 21.93 -6.75
C ASP A 36 8.36 21.64 -5.66
N ALA A 37 8.18 20.50 -4.98
CA ALA A 37 9.15 20.04 -4.01
C ALA A 37 10.19 19.11 -4.64
N VAL A 38 11.47 19.37 -4.40
CA VAL A 38 12.56 18.52 -4.86
C VAL A 38 12.56 17.22 -4.05
N VAL A 39 12.66 16.08 -4.73
CA VAL A 39 12.90 14.79 -4.08
C VAL A 39 14.41 14.59 -3.93
N ASP A 40 14.89 14.60 -2.69
CA ASP A 40 16.33 14.61 -2.39
C ASP A 40 16.70 13.57 -1.34
N PRO A 41 17.26 12.41 -1.75
CA PRO A 41 17.64 11.36 -0.81
C PRO A 41 18.90 11.68 0.01
N SER A 42 19.55 12.83 -0.22
CA SER A 42 20.66 13.29 0.62
C SER A 42 20.18 13.97 1.91
N VAL A 43 18.91 14.38 1.96
CA VAL A 43 18.27 14.91 3.17
C VAL A 43 17.69 13.74 3.97
N ALA A 44 18.13 13.53 5.22
CA ALA A 44 17.62 12.44 6.04
C ALA A 44 16.13 12.61 6.41
N ARG A 45 15.69 13.85 6.66
CA ARG A 45 14.35 14.18 7.13
C ARG A 45 13.83 15.45 6.46
N THR A 46 12.58 15.42 6.02
CA THR A 46 11.92 16.49 5.28
C THR A 46 11.98 17.81 6.07
N VAL A 47 12.30 18.89 5.36
CA VAL A 47 12.46 20.23 5.94
C VAL A 47 11.36 21.14 5.42
N VAL A 48 10.73 21.89 6.32
CA VAL A 48 9.66 22.85 6.01
C VAL A 48 9.88 24.18 6.74
N PRO A 49 9.29 25.29 6.27
CA PRO A 49 9.43 26.60 6.92
C PRO A 49 8.81 26.60 8.31
N LEU A 50 9.45 27.26 9.28
CA LEU A 50 8.97 27.36 10.65
C LEU A 50 7.57 27.99 10.75
N SER A 51 7.25 28.91 9.84
CA SER A 51 5.93 29.55 9.76
C SER A 51 4.77 28.56 9.58
N TRP A 52 5.04 27.34 9.11
CA TRP A 52 4.03 26.30 8.93
C TRP A 52 3.67 25.57 10.22
N LEU A 53 4.51 25.65 11.27
CA LEU A 53 4.28 24.95 12.54
C LEU A 53 2.91 25.31 13.13
N GLU A 54 2.62 26.61 13.26
CA GLU A 54 1.33 27.10 13.75
C GLU A 54 0.20 26.97 12.73
N GLN A 55 0.51 27.04 11.43
CA GLN A 55 -0.49 26.86 10.37
C GLN A 55 -1.01 25.42 10.33
N LEU A 56 -0.18 24.43 10.62
CA LEU A 56 -0.57 23.02 10.66
C LEU A 56 -0.98 22.55 12.07
N ARG A 57 -0.77 23.36 13.12
CA ARG A 57 -1.21 23.03 14.49
C ARG A 57 -2.74 22.98 14.55
N SER A 58 -3.28 21.81 14.87
CA SER A 58 -4.72 21.60 15.09
C SER A 58 -4.97 20.82 16.37
N PRO A 59 -5.22 21.52 17.51
CA PRO A 59 -5.61 20.89 18.76
C PRO A 59 -6.82 19.97 18.59
N SER A 60 -6.70 18.73 19.06
CA SER A 60 -7.74 17.71 18.97
C SER A 60 -7.87 16.97 20.30
N LEU A 61 -8.96 16.21 20.48
CA LEU A 61 -9.17 15.43 21.71
C LEU A 61 -8.01 14.47 22.05
N ARG A 62 -7.34 13.92 21.02
CA ARG A 62 -6.19 13.01 21.21
C ARG A 62 -4.84 13.72 21.30
N LEU A 63 -4.74 14.95 20.78
CA LEU A 63 -3.53 15.78 20.82
C LEU A 63 -3.93 17.21 21.23
N PRO A 64 -4.03 17.50 22.53
CA PRO A 64 -4.47 18.81 23.02
C PRO A 64 -3.58 19.96 22.59
N THR A 65 -2.28 19.72 22.40
CA THR A 65 -1.28 20.71 21.97
C THR A 65 -1.17 20.85 20.44
N GLY A 66 -1.83 19.96 19.69
CA GLY A 66 -1.80 19.87 18.23
C GLY A 66 -0.79 18.87 17.67
N TYR A 67 0.39 18.76 18.29
CA TYR A 67 1.44 17.79 17.94
C TYR A 67 1.65 16.76 19.05
N HIS A 68 2.15 15.58 18.68
CA HIS A 68 2.58 14.57 19.66
C HIS A 68 4.00 14.82 20.15
N VAL A 69 4.88 15.22 19.24
CA VAL A 69 6.28 15.57 19.50
C VAL A 69 6.48 17.00 19.04
N GLU A 70 7.15 17.81 19.87
CA GLU A 70 7.56 19.17 19.57
C GLU A 70 8.83 19.47 20.38
N GLU A 71 9.99 19.42 19.72
CA GLU A 71 11.31 19.49 20.38
C GLU A 71 12.24 20.44 19.64
N ALA A 72 13.00 21.25 20.38
CA ALA A 72 14.04 22.11 19.81
C ALA A 72 15.26 21.26 19.45
N VAL A 73 15.70 21.34 18.19
CA VAL A 73 16.80 20.53 17.64
C VAL A 73 17.78 21.40 16.86
N TYR A 74 19.01 20.89 16.70
CA TYR A 74 19.98 21.46 15.80
C TYR A 74 19.91 20.77 14.43
N VAL A 75 19.69 21.55 13.38
CA VAL A 75 19.72 21.12 11.97
C VAL A 75 20.87 21.85 11.29
N PRO A 76 21.88 21.14 10.76
CA PRO A 76 23.01 21.78 10.11
C PRO A 76 22.56 22.49 8.83
N PRO A 77 23.06 23.70 8.54
CA PRO A 77 22.70 24.42 7.32
C PRO A 77 23.25 23.72 6.07
N ALA A 78 22.43 23.64 5.02
CA ALA A 78 22.77 23.21 3.67
C ALA A 78 23.67 21.95 3.57
N TYR A 79 23.26 20.82 4.17
CA TYR A 79 23.98 19.54 4.10
C TYR A 79 25.31 19.46 4.86
N ALA A 80 25.62 20.45 5.71
CA ALA A 80 26.83 20.37 6.54
C ALA A 80 26.77 19.19 7.53
N ALA A 81 27.94 18.59 7.83
CA ALA A 81 28.04 17.53 8.83
C ALA A 81 27.62 18.05 10.21
N LEU A 82 26.96 17.20 11.01
CA LEU A 82 26.61 17.50 12.39
C LEU A 82 27.87 17.84 13.19
N THR A 83 28.00 19.08 13.63
CA THR A 83 28.99 19.49 14.63
C THR A 83 28.38 19.34 16.02
N GLU A 84 29.10 18.68 16.93
CA GLU A 84 28.54 18.11 18.18
C GLU A 84 28.10 19.14 19.25
N LYS A 85 28.23 20.46 19.02
CA LYS A 85 27.85 21.48 20.01
C LYS A 85 27.35 22.77 19.36
N ALA A 86 26.19 22.72 18.73
CA ALA A 86 25.54 23.92 18.22
C ALA A 86 24.20 24.17 18.92
N ALA A 87 23.88 25.45 19.14
CA ALA A 87 22.62 25.88 19.73
C ALA A 87 21.43 25.43 18.84
N PRO A 88 20.28 25.08 19.43
CA PRO A 88 19.12 24.67 18.66
C PRO A 88 18.67 25.77 17.71
N ASN A 89 18.43 25.41 16.45
CA ASN A 89 18.10 26.33 15.37
C ASN A 89 16.86 25.89 14.56
N ALA A 90 16.16 24.85 15.00
CA ALA A 90 14.96 24.32 14.37
C ALA A 90 14.04 23.62 15.40
N ILE A 91 12.80 23.34 14.99
CA ILE A 91 11.84 22.56 15.78
C ILE A 91 11.52 21.26 15.05
N LEU A 92 11.69 20.13 15.72
CA LEU A 92 11.16 18.85 15.27
C LEU A 92 9.72 18.73 15.77
N ALA A 93 8.75 18.69 14.87
CA ALA A 93 7.35 18.50 15.27
C ALA A 93 6.61 17.50 14.40
N GLY A 94 5.65 16.79 15.00
CA GLY A 94 4.80 15.85 14.27
C GLY A 94 3.81 15.10 15.16
N PRO A 95 2.96 14.23 14.58
CA PRO A 95 2.97 13.81 13.17
C PRO A 95 2.26 14.79 12.23
N VAL A 96 2.88 15.05 11.07
CA VAL A 96 2.29 15.75 9.92
C VAL A 96 2.03 14.72 8.81
N VAL A 97 0.85 14.78 8.21
CA VAL A 97 0.48 13.87 7.11
C VAL A 97 0.78 14.54 5.77
N LEU A 98 1.48 13.84 4.88
CA LEU A 98 1.79 14.26 3.53
C LEU A 98 1.06 13.36 2.52
N TYR A 99 0.35 13.98 1.58
CA TYR A 99 -0.17 13.31 0.39
C TYR A 99 0.63 13.76 -0.82
N ILE A 100 1.51 12.89 -1.31
CA ILE A 100 2.32 13.15 -2.49
C ILE A 100 1.53 12.71 -3.72
N THR A 101 1.44 13.58 -4.73
CA THR A 101 0.77 13.24 -5.99
C THR A 101 1.41 12.01 -6.62
N GLY A 102 0.57 11.07 -7.08
CA GLY A 102 1.03 9.79 -7.61
C GLY A 102 1.26 8.69 -6.57
N GLN A 103 1.11 8.98 -5.27
CA GLN A 103 1.09 7.99 -4.19
C GLN A 103 -0.33 7.73 -3.71
N ASN A 104 -0.64 6.48 -3.38
CA ASN A 104 -1.95 6.09 -2.85
C ASN A 104 -1.99 6.12 -1.31
N LEU A 105 -0.82 5.97 -0.67
CA LEU A 105 -0.70 5.90 0.78
C LEU A 105 -0.26 7.27 1.32
N PRO A 106 -0.87 7.77 2.41
CA PRO A 106 -0.36 8.93 3.11
C PRO A 106 0.99 8.61 3.73
N VAL A 107 1.89 9.57 3.69
CA VAL A 107 3.19 9.53 4.34
C VAL A 107 3.08 10.31 5.64
N VAL A 108 3.64 9.79 6.73
CA VAL A 108 3.62 10.48 8.02
C VAL A 108 5.03 10.86 8.39
N VAL A 109 5.27 12.16 8.55
CA VAL A 109 6.58 12.73 8.85
C VAL A 109 6.55 13.50 10.16
N ASN A 110 7.71 13.54 10.81
CA ASN A 110 8.03 14.52 11.84
C ASN A 110 9.09 15.45 11.21
N PRO A 111 8.71 16.45 10.41
CA PRO A 111 9.67 17.26 9.67
C PRO A 111 10.44 18.20 10.59
N TYR A 112 11.56 18.71 10.09
CA TYR A 112 12.23 19.85 10.69
C TYR A 112 11.56 21.14 10.24
N PHE A 113 11.03 21.91 11.19
CA PHE A 113 10.52 23.26 11.01
C PHE A 113 11.66 24.24 11.26
N VAL A 114 12.13 24.90 10.20
CA VAL A 114 13.36 25.69 10.23
C VAL A 114 13.06 27.16 9.93
N PRO A 115 13.65 28.13 10.66
CA PRO A 115 13.53 29.55 10.34
C PRO A 115 14.08 29.87 8.94
N ASP A 116 13.48 30.86 8.29
CA ASP A 116 13.84 31.29 6.93
C ASP A 116 15.33 31.69 6.79
N GLU A 117 15.95 32.15 7.89
CA GLU A 117 17.36 32.54 7.95
C GLU A 117 18.33 31.35 7.93
N THR A 118 17.88 30.19 8.42
CA THR A 118 18.72 29.00 8.66
C THR A 118 18.69 28.03 7.48
N TRP A 119 17.52 27.88 6.84
CA TRP A 119 17.31 27.00 5.69
C TRP A 119 16.23 27.56 4.79
N GLY A 120 16.48 27.56 3.48
CA GLY A 120 15.58 28.16 2.50
C GLY A 120 16.23 29.34 1.80
N VAL A 121 17.32 29.08 1.08
CA VAL A 121 17.78 30.07 0.10
C VAL A 121 16.66 30.20 -0.93
N ARG A 122 16.03 31.38 -0.99
CA ARG A 122 15.19 31.80 -2.13
C ARG A 122 16.08 31.76 -3.35
N ARG A 123 16.11 30.61 -4.03
CA ARG A 123 17.15 30.28 -5.02
C ARG A 123 17.09 31.22 -6.23
N ASN A 124 15.92 31.82 -6.46
CA ASN A 124 15.65 33.00 -7.27
C ASN A 124 14.38 33.64 -6.68
N GLY A 125 14.33 34.98 -6.59
CA GLY A 125 13.29 35.74 -5.86
C GLY A 125 11.89 35.12 -5.88
N ASP A 126 11.38 34.83 -4.67
CA ASP A 126 10.07 34.28 -4.29
C ASP A 126 9.81 32.75 -4.33
N GLU A 127 10.70 31.91 -4.86
CA GLU A 127 10.50 30.45 -4.79
C GLU A 127 11.14 29.80 -3.55
N TRP A 128 10.35 29.02 -2.81
CA TRP A 128 10.82 28.22 -1.68
C TRP A 128 11.50 26.93 -2.15
N ASP A 129 12.75 26.70 -1.74
CA ASP A 129 13.47 25.43 -1.98
C ASP A 129 13.01 24.34 -0.98
N LEU A 130 11.77 23.86 -1.17
CA LEU A 130 11.20 22.78 -0.37
C LEU A 130 11.68 21.43 -0.87
N ARG A 131 12.09 20.56 0.06
CA ARG A 131 12.65 19.24 -0.26
C ARG A 131 12.03 18.13 0.57
N LEU A 132 11.69 17.04 -0.09
CA LEU A 132 11.31 15.79 0.54
C LEU A 132 12.56 14.95 0.78
N GLY A 133 12.77 14.60 2.05
CA GLY A 133 13.89 13.77 2.48
C GLY A 133 13.59 12.27 2.43
N MET A 134 14.56 11.49 2.87
CA MET A 134 14.50 10.03 2.99
C MET A 134 13.34 9.56 3.86
N ASP A 135 13.00 10.29 4.93
CA ASP A 135 11.84 10.02 5.79
C ASP A 135 10.51 9.86 5.02
N ALA A 136 10.29 10.69 4.00
CA ALA A 136 9.12 10.61 3.14
C ALA A 136 9.30 9.59 2.01
N ILE A 137 10.50 9.52 1.43
CA ILE A 137 10.81 8.63 0.30
C ILE A 137 10.64 7.16 0.72
N GLU A 138 11.12 6.77 1.90
CA GLU A 138 11.06 5.39 2.44
C GLU A 138 9.63 4.84 2.57
N GLN A 139 8.65 5.73 2.73
CA GLN A 139 7.25 5.38 2.90
C GLN A 139 6.48 5.31 1.56
N CYS A 140 7.12 5.65 0.44
CA CYS A 140 6.48 5.79 -0.87
C CYS A 140 6.92 4.74 -1.89
N THR A 141 6.22 4.68 -3.02
CA THR A 141 6.78 4.02 -4.21
C THR A 141 8.03 4.74 -4.75
N LEU A 142 8.28 6.00 -4.35
CA LEU A 142 9.52 6.72 -4.64
C LEU A 142 10.75 5.97 -4.10
N PHE A 143 10.61 5.15 -3.05
CA PHE A 143 11.69 4.27 -2.59
C PHE A 143 12.22 3.34 -3.68
N SER A 144 11.37 2.91 -4.63
CA SER A 144 11.81 2.07 -5.74
C SER A 144 12.74 2.81 -6.71
N GLU A 145 12.66 4.14 -6.78
CA GLU A 145 13.53 4.99 -7.60
C GLU A 145 14.94 5.17 -7.01
N LEU A 146 15.16 4.73 -5.76
CA LEU A 146 16.50 4.68 -5.15
C LEU A 146 17.29 3.43 -5.58
N ARG A 147 16.62 2.40 -6.10
CA ARG A 147 17.27 1.15 -6.51
C ARG A 147 18.12 1.35 -7.77
N PRO A 148 19.09 0.45 -8.06
CA PRO A 148 19.90 0.54 -9.28
C PRO A 148 19.04 0.69 -10.54
N GLY A 149 19.29 1.77 -11.29
CA GLY A 149 18.54 2.14 -12.50
C GLY A 149 17.34 3.07 -12.27
N GLY A 150 16.95 3.32 -11.02
CA GLY A 150 15.96 4.33 -10.68
C GLY A 150 16.49 5.75 -10.79
N LEU A 151 15.58 6.73 -10.89
CA LEU A 151 15.91 8.12 -11.18
C LEU A 151 16.64 8.84 -10.03
N LEU A 152 16.49 8.37 -8.80
CA LEU A 152 17.11 8.96 -7.60
C LEU A 152 18.41 8.28 -7.21
N CYS A 153 18.73 7.13 -7.80
CA CYS A 153 19.88 6.32 -7.46
C CYS A 153 21.21 7.08 -7.56
N GLY A 154 21.35 7.97 -8.56
CA GLY A 154 22.53 8.81 -8.75
C GLY A 154 22.76 9.85 -7.64
N LYS A 155 21.73 10.18 -6.86
CA LYS A 155 21.78 11.16 -5.76
C LYS A 155 22.05 10.54 -4.40
N LEU A 156 22.16 9.21 -4.30
CA LEU A 156 22.48 8.56 -3.05
C LEU A 156 23.89 8.97 -2.56
N PRO A 157 24.08 9.13 -1.24
CA PRO A 157 25.38 9.48 -0.68
C PRO A 157 26.43 8.41 -1.02
N SER A 158 27.68 8.84 -1.27
CA SER A 158 28.77 8.00 -1.76
C SER A 158 29.12 6.82 -0.83
N SER A 159 28.67 6.85 0.42
CA SER A 159 28.90 5.82 1.44
C SER A 159 28.18 4.51 1.20
N GLN A 160 27.22 4.44 0.26
CA GLN A 160 26.38 3.24 0.05
C GLN A 160 26.96 2.19 -0.91
N GLY A 161 28.23 2.28 -1.30
CA GLY A 161 28.92 1.25 -2.10
C GLY A 161 28.37 1.05 -3.52
N LEU A 162 27.58 2.00 -4.02
CA LEU A 162 26.99 1.97 -5.35
C LEU A 162 27.92 2.66 -6.37
N ALA A 163 28.31 1.93 -7.41
CA ALA A 163 29.10 2.49 -8.51
C ALA A 163 28.23 3.43 -9.36
N ARG A 164 28.38 4.76 -9.16
CA ARG A 164 27.53 5.81 -9.77
C ARG A 164 27.53 5.84 -11.29
N HIS A 165 28.57 5.32 -11.94
CA HIS A 165 28.73 5.32 -13.39
C HIS A 165 28.62 3.93 -14.02
N GLU A 166 28.31 2.90 -13.22
CA GLU A 166 28.16 1.55 -13.75
C GLU A 166 26.82 1.42 -14.49
N PRO A 167 26.80 0.87 -15.72
CA PRO A 167 25.54 0.64 -16.41
C PRO A 167 24.69 -0.36 -15.62
N VAL A 168 23.38 -0.14 -15.55
CA VAL A 168 22.44 -0.94 -14.74
C VAL A 168 22.61 -2.44 -14.96
N ARG A 169 22.83 -2.87 -16.22
CA ARG A 169 23.02 -4.27 -16.56
C ARG A 169 24.28 -4.87 -15.94
N ALA A 170 25.39 -4.13 -15.84
CA ALA A 170 26.61 -4.62 -15.20
C ALA A 170 26.40 -4.80 -13.69
N THR A 171 25.75 -3.83 -13.03
CA THR A 171 25.36 -3.94 -11.62
C THR A 171 24.48 -5.17 -11.37
N LEU A 172 23.47 -5.40 -12.21
CA LEU A 172 22.58 -6.55 -12.08
C LEU A 172 23.27 -7.88 -12.42
N GLN A 173 24.22 -7.89 -13.37
CA GLN A 173 25.03 -9.07 -13.69
C GLN A 173 25.93 -9.48 -12.54
N ARG A 174 26.50 -8.51 -11.81
CA ARG A 174 27.23 -8.77 -10.56
C ARG A 174 26.34 -9.43 -9.50
N TYR A 175 25.04 -9.09 -9.47
CA TYR A 175 24.04 -9.75 -8.62
C TYR A 175 23.49 -11.07 -9.21
N GLY A 176 23.97 -11.50 -10.37
CA GLY A 176 23.63 -12.80 -10.95
C GLY A 176 22.64 -12.76 -12.12
N MET A 177 22.22 -11.59 -12.61
CA MET A 177 21.44 -11.51 -13.85
C MET A 177 22.23 -12.09 -15.02
N LYS A 178 21.69 -13.09 -15.73
CA LYS A 178 22.35 -13.72 -16.88
C LYS A 178 21.69 -13.38 -18.21
N CYS A 179 20.37 -13.51 -18.27
CA CYS A 179 19.55 -13.30 -19.46
C CYS A 179 18.40 -12.31 -19.16
N GLY A 180 17.60 -11.98 -20.17
CA GLY A 180 16.39 -11.18 -20.03
C GLY A 180 15.30 -11.88 -19.22
N LEU A 181 14.21 -11.16 -18.95
CA LEU A 181 13.08 -11.68 -18.18
C LEU A 181 12.44 -12.88 -18.88
N ALA A 182 12.49 -14.06 -18.24
CA ALA A 182 11.92 -15.31 -18.74
C ALA A 182 12.35 -15.64 -20.19
N GLU A 183 13.63 -15.36 -20.50
CA GLU A 183 14.22 -15.66 -21.81
C GLU A 183 14.51 -17.17 -21.95
N SER A 184 15.02 -17.80 -20.89
CA SER A 184 15.24 -19.24 -20.87
C SER A 184 13.91 -20.00 -20.89
N PRO A 185 13.77 -21.04 -21.74
CA PRO A 185 12.55 -21.85 -21.80
C PRO A 185 12.31 -22.65 -20.51
N LEU A 186 13.30 -22.74 -19.62
CA LEU A 186 13.21 -23.43 -18.33
C LEU A 186 12.39 -22.65 -17.28
N VAL A 187 12.23 -21.34 -17.46
CA VAL A 187 11.50 -20.49 -16.50
C VAL A 187 10.11 -20.18 -17.07
N PRO A 188 9.02 -20.47 -16.33
CA PRO A 188 7.66 -20.13 -16.78
C PRO A 188 7.52 -18.64 -17.09
N ARG A 189 6.86 -18.32 -18.21
CA ARG A 189 6.64 -16.93 -18.63
C ARG A 189 5.69 -16.21 -17.66
N PRO A 190 5.97 -14.94 -17.29
CA PRO A 190 5.32 -14.28 -16.17
C PRO A 190 3.81 -14.10 -16.35
N TRP A 191 3.34 -13.91 -17.58
CA TRP A 191 1.92 -13.73 -17.88
C TRP A 191 1.08 -15.01 -17.73
N THR A 192 1.70 -16.17 -17.55
CA THR A 192 0.98 -17.42 -17.28
C THR A 192 0.80 -17.72 -15.80
N ARG A 193 1.31 -16.85 -14.91
CA ARG A 193 1.24 -17.01 -13.45
C ARG A 193 -0.19 -17.08 -12.93
N MET A 194 -1.09 -16.27 -13.48
CA MET A 194 -2.51 -16.27 -13.16
C MET A 194 -3.30 -16.48 -14.45
N ARG A 195 -3.83 -17.69 -14.64
CA ARG A 195 -4.56 -18.06 -15.87
C ARG A 195 -6.04 -17.71 -15.79
N TYR A 196 -6.64 -17.92 -14.62
CA TYR A 196 -8.05 -17.67 -14.37
C TYR A 196 -8.22 -16.73 -13.19
N MET A 197 -9.18 -15.81 -13.33
CA MET A 197 -9.65 -14.95 -12.25
C MET A 197 -11.08 -15.36 -11.95
N PHE A 198 -11.35 -15.83 -10.73
CA PHE A 198 -12.69 -16.27 -10.33
C PHE A 198 -13.50 -15.11 -9.77
N ILE A 199 -14.48 -14.64 -10.54
CA ILE A 199 -15.40 -13.56 -10.15
C ILE A 199 -16.83 -14.11 -10.26
N ASP A 200 -17.49 -14.34 -9.12
CA ASP A 200 -18.74 -15.09 -9.06
C ASP A 200 -19.90 -14.44 -9.83
N GLU A 201 -19.98 -13.11 -9.83
CA GLU A 201 -21.01 -12.39 -10.60
C GLU A 201 -20.82 -12.54 -12.13
N LEU A 202 -19.58 -12.66 -12.60
CA LEU A 202 -19.27 -12.76 -14.03
C LEU A 202 -19.39 -14.19 -14.55
N GLN A 203 -19.25 -15.19 -13.69
CA GLN A 203 -19.35 -16.59 -14.10
C GLN A 203 -20.05 -17.43 -13.04
N ARG A 204 -21.04 -18.19 -13.48
CA ARG A 204 -21.74 -19.23 -12.71
C ARG A 204 -22.52 -18.75 -11.46
N GLY A 205 -22.44 -17.48 -11.07
CA GLY A 205 -23.22 -16.93 -9.96
C GLY A 205 -22.64 -17.25 -8.57
N PRO A 206 -23.28 -16.75 -7.49
CA PRO A 206 -22.80 -16.91 -6.13
C PRO A 206 -22.90 -18.36 -5.63
N LYS A 207 -22.07 -18.67 -4.64
CA LYS A 207 -22.12 -19.92 -3.88
C LYS A 207 -23.35 -19.95 -2.97
N MET A 208 -24.03 -21.09 -2.91
CA MET A 208 -25.01 -21.39 -1.87
C MET A 208 -24.28 -21.61 -0.55
N THR A 209 -24.61 -20.80 0.47
CA THR A 209 -23.96 -20.83 1.78
C THR A 209 -24.91 -21.37 2.84
N GLU A 210 -24.55 -22.51 3.42
CA GLU A 210 -25.24 -23.14 4.54
C GLU A 210 -24.29 -23.26 5.73
N PHE A 211 -24.81 -23.59 6.91
CA PHE A 211 -23.98 -23.88 8.06
C PHE A 211 -24.65 -24.91 8.99
N VAL A 212 -23.82 -25.74 9.63
CA VAL A 212 -24.20 -26.62 10.72
C VAL A 212 -23.35 -26.25 11.93
N GLY A 213 -23.99 -25.69 12.95
CA GLY A 213 -23.37 -25.15 14.16
C GLY A 213 -24.15 -23.96 14.70
N HIS A 214 -23.58 -23.22 15.64
CA HIS A 214 -24.29 -22.14 16.31
C HIS A 214 -24.60 -20.94 15.41
N ASN A 215 -23.72 -20.60 14.47
CA ASN A 215 -23.90 -19.48 13.54
C ASN A 215 -23.01 -19.70 12.29
N PRO A 216 -23.16 -18.89 11.22
CA PRO A 216 -22.38 -19.05 9.99
C PRO A 216 -20.85 -18.97 10.16
N ARG A 217 -20.36 -18.31 11.22
CA ARG A 217 -18.92 -18.13 11.48
C ARG A 217 -18.32 -19.26 12.32
N ASN A 218 -19.13 -19.88 13.17
CA ASN A 218 -18.72 -20.92 14.10
C ASN A 218 -19.09 -22.33 13.63
N GLY A 219 -19.99 -22.45 12.64
CA GLY A 219 -20.41 -23.71 12.06
C GLY A 219 -19.52 -24.16 10.90
N THR A 220 -19.73 -25.40 10.47
CA THR A 220 -19.15 -25.92 9.22
C THR A 220 -20.12 -25.72 8.06
N PRO A 221 -19.64 -25.42 6.84
CA PRO A 221 -20.51 -25.38 5.66
C PRO A 221 -20.95 -26.79 5.22
N TRP A 222 -20.33 -27.85 5.76
CA TRP A 222 -20.66 -29.23 5.43
C TRP A 222 -21.84 -29.73 6.25
N ARG A 223 -22.83 -30.31 5.56
CA ARG A 223 -23.81 -31.21 6.17
C ARG A 223 -23.14 -32.53 6.56
N PHE A 224 -23.80 -33.31 7.42
CA PHE A 224 -23.36 -34.67 7.71
C PHE A 224 -23.68 -35.63 6.56
N SER A 225 -22.79 -36.61 6.33
CA SER A 225 -22.91 -37.56 5.21
C SER A 225 -23.95 -38.67 5.46
N GLN A 226 -24.24 -39.47 4.42
CA GLN A 226 -25.15 -40.62 4.45
C GLN A 226 -24.80 -41.69 5.50
N HIS A 227 -23.58 -41.68 6.03
CA HIS A 227 -23.13 -42.69 6.99
C HIS A 227 -23.63 -42.44 8.42
N THR A 228 -24.19 -41.26 8.70
CA THR A 228 -24.78 -40.91 10.00
C THR A 228 -25.86 -41.91 10.40
N LYS A 229 -25.79 -42.38 11.65
CA LYS A 229 -26.70 -43.40 12.21
C LYS A 229 -28.18 -43.09 11.94
N TYR A 230 -28.58 -41.84 12.10
CA TYR A 230 -29.97 -41.39 11.99
C TYR A 230 -30.49 -41.25 10.56
N PHE A 231 -29.61 -41.26 9.54
CA PHE A 231 -30.02 -41.07 8.15
C PHE A 231 -30.25 -42.38 7.41
N ARG A 232 -29.57 -43.47 7.80
CA ARG A 232 -29.56 -44.75 7.06
C ARG A 232 -30.95 -45.34 6.79
N LEU A 233 -31.83 -45.36 7.80
CA LEU A 233 -33.18 -45.90 7.64
C LEU A 233 -34.04 -45.04 6.69
N GLY A 234 -33.89 -43.72 6.77
CA GLY A 234 -34.56 -42.78 5.88
C GLY A 234 -34.09 -42.95 4.44
N ILE A 235 -32.78 -42.90 4.22
CA ILE A 235 -32.13 -43.12 2.91
C ILE A 235 -32.54 -44.46 2.29
N TRP A 236 -32.59 -45.53 3.10
CA TRP A 236 -33.06 -46.84 2.63
C TRP A 236 -34.50 -46.78 2.11
N ARG A 237 -35.43 -46.18 2.88
CA ARG A 237 -36.83 -46.02 2.45
C ARG A 237 -36.95 -45.19 1.17
N ASP A 238 -36.18 -44.11 1.08
CA ASP A 238 -36.11 -43.20 -0.06
C ASP A 238 -35.50 -43.87 -1.32
N THR A 239 -34.69 -44.92 -1.13
CA THR A 239 -34.15 -45.74 -2.22
C THR A 239 -35.19 -46.75 -2.73
N ILE A 240 -35.90 -47.44 -1.83
CA ILE A 240 -36.88 -48.47 -2.19
C ILE A 240 -38.17 -47.88 -2.77
N ARG A 241 -38.72 -46.85 -2.12
CA ARG A 241 -39.96 -46.18 -2.53
C ARG A 241 -39.65 -44.80 -3.10
N ARG A 242 -38.82 -44.78 -4.15
CA ARG A 242 -38.21 -43.56 -4.68
C ARG A 242 -39.21 -42.46 -5.07
N ASN A 243 -40.38 -42.85 -5.57
CA ASN A 243 -41.38 -41.93 -6.10
C ASN A 243 -42.28 -41.32 -5.01
N ASP A 244 -42.35 -41.95 -3.84
CA ASP A 244 -43.13 -41.44 -2.71
C ASP A 244 -42.30 -40.41 -1.92
N MET A 245 -42.99 -39.59 -1.13
CA MET A 245 -42.33 -38.77 -0.11
C MET A 245 -42.09 -39.61 1.15
N ASN A 246 -40.86 -39.62 1.66
CA ASN A 246 -40.48 -40.41 2.83
C ASN A 246 -40.13 -39.50 4.02
N GLU A 247 -40.67 -39.81 5.20
CA GLU A 247 -40.38 -39.07 6.44
C GLU A 247 -38.99 -39.43 7.02
N GLY A 248 -38.37 -38.47 7.71
CA GLY A 248 -37.18 -38.67 8.57
C GLY A 248 -36.12 -37.58 8.44
N LEU A 249 -35.09 -37.63 9.30
CA LEU A 249 -34.02 -36.62 9.36
C LEU A 249 -33.04 -36.67 8.17
N HIS A 250 -33.14 -37.68 7.30
CA HIS A 250 -32.25 -37.88 6.15
C HIS A 250 -32.27 -36.71 5.14
N GLY A 251 -33.32 -35.89 5.11
CA GLY A 251 -33.36 -34.65 4.32
C GLY A 251 -32.32 -33.59 4.73
N HIS A 252 -31.74 -33.70 5.92
CA HIS A 252 -30.63 -32.84 6.37
C HIS A 252 -29.24 -33.38 6.01
N SER A 253 -29.16 -34.55 5.37
CA SER A 253 -27.88 -35.10 4.95
C SER A 253 -27.33 -34.38 3.71
N SER A 254 -26.05 -34.57 3.41
CA SER A 254 -25.48 -34.11 2.13
C SER A 254 -25.97 -34.92 0.93
N TRP A 255 -26.50 -36.13 1.16
CA TRP A 255 -27.04 -37.02 0.13
C TRP A 255 -28.56 -36.86 -0.01
N GLN A 256 -29.05 -36.88 -1.25
CA GLN A 256 -30.49 -36.84 -1.54
C GLN A 256 -30.81 -37.43 -2.92
N LYS A 257 -32.11 -37.68 -3.18
CA LYS A 257 -32.61 -38.30 -4.42
C LYS A 257 -32.32 -37.52 -5.70
N SER A 258 -32.25 -36.19 -5.61
CA SER A 258 -31.99 -35.33 -6.78
C SER A 258 -30.53 -35.50 -7.25
N PRO A 259 -30.25 -35.35 -8.56
CA PRO A 259 -28.87 -35.38 -9.05
C PRO A 259 -27.97 -34.32 -8.41
N GLN A 260 -28.53 -33.13 -8.14
CA GLN A 260 -27.83 -32.06 -7.42
C GLN A 260 -27.73 -32.36 -5.92
N GLN A 261 -26.53 -32.68 -5.45
CA GLN A 261 -26.25 -32.95 -4.04
C GLN A 261 -26.05 -31.66 -3.22
N SER A 262 -26.24 -31.76 -1.91
CA SER A 262 -26.04 -30.65 -0.95
C SER A 262 -24.62 -30.69 -0.38
N VAL A 263 -23.68 -30.19 -1.16
CA VAL A 263 -22.28 -29.96 -0.77
C VAL A 263 -21.97 -28.47 -0.78
N PRO A 264 -20.91 -27.99 -0.10
CA PRO A 264 -20.54 -26.59 -0.13
C PRO A 264 -20.27 -26.07 -1.54
N GLU A 265 -20.47 -24.76 -1.73
CA GLU A 265 -20.12 -24.02 -2.94
C GLU A 265 -20.92 -24.37 -4.21
N VAL A 266 -22.06 -25.05 -4.06
CA VAL A 266 -23.02 -25.23 -5.16
C VAL A 266 -23.48 -23.87 -5.67
N ARG A 267 -23.48 -23.69 -6.99
CA ARG A 267 -23.88 -22.44 -7.64
C ARG A 267 -25.31 -22.52 -8.15
N LEU A 268 -26.26 -22.29 -7.24
CA LEU A 268 -27.69 -22.46 -7.50
C LEU A 268 -28.22 -21.52 -8.61
N MET A 269 -27.61 -20.35 -8.78
CA MET A 269 -28.02 -19.36 -9.79
C MET A 269 -27.34 -19.58 -11.15
N ALA A 270 -26.57 -20.66 -11.31
CA ALA A 270 -25.90 -20.90 -12.57
C ALA A 270 -26.91 -21.29 -13.67
N PRO A 271 -26.75 -20.84 -14.92
CA PRO A 271 -27.70 -21.16 -16.00
C PRO A 271 -27.83 -22.64 -16.34
N TYR A 272 -26.80 -23.44 -16.02
CA TYR A 272 -26.77 -24.88 -16.31
C TYR A 272 -26.43 -25.65 -15.02
N PRO A 273 -27.22 -26.70 -14.67
CA PRO A 273 -26.98 -27.58 -13.52
C PRO A 273 -25.59 -28.23 -13.55
#